data_AF-A0A523HGT5-F1
#
_entry.id   AF-A0A523HGT5-F1
#
_cell.length_a   1.000
_cell.length_b   1.000
_cell.length_c   1.000
_cell.angle_alpha   90.00
_cell.angle_beta   90.00
_cell.angle_gamma   90.00
#
_symmetry.space_group_name_H-M   'P 1'
#
loop_
_entity.id
_entity.type
_entity.pdbx_description
1 polymer ?
#
loop_
_entity_poly.entity_id
_entity_poly.type
_entity_poly.pdbx_seq_one_letter_code
_entity_poly.pdbx_strand_id
1 'polypeptide(L)'
;IFAFFFVTVSSRIVGLIGVTSNPTSGMTIASLLATSGIFLLFGWTDDTGKAAALTVGCVVAIAASIAGDTSQDLKTGFLLGATPRRQQIGELVGVLTSATFVCLAVILLDKAYGFGTEELPAPQATLMMVVIEGVLQNALPWMLVGIGVLIALVCELFKIPSLPFAVGVYLPLSTFTPVFAGGLLRMYLEKKSSSKEEAQARREKGVLFSSGLVGGEGILGIGIAAVAFIQGNAPKGFGYEWAGVAAPLVALVVFGLLVEFLRRSCLTKE
;
A
#
# COMPACT_ATOMS: atom_id res chain seq x y z
N ILE A 1 -7.55 1.43 23.08
CA ILE A 1 -6.46 2.27 23.64
C ILE A 1 -5.53 2.75 22.53
N PHE A 2 -4.80 1.86 21.82
CA PHE A 2 -3.91 2.28 20.73
C PHE A 2 -4.59 3.14 19.66
N ALA A 3 -5.79 2.76 19.21
CA ALA A 3 -6.56 3.53 18.23
C ALA A 3 -6.79 4.99 18.67
N PHE A 4 -7.07 5.23 19.95
CA PHE A 4 -7.31 6.58 20.46
C PHE A 4 -6.07 7.49 20.29
N PHE A 5 -4.88 6.98 20.59
CA PHE A 5 -3.64 7.73 20.41
C PHE A 5 -3.28 7.90 18.93
N PHE A 6 -3.37 6.83 18.15
CA PHE A 6 -2.98 6.86 16.73
C PHE A 6 -3.94 7.65 15.84
N VAL A 7 -5.22 7.74 16.19
CA VAL A 7 -6.19 8.64 15.52
C VAL A 7 -5.71 10.09 15.60
N THR A 8 -5.27 10.55 16.78
CA THR A 8 -4.81 11.94 16.96
C THR A 8 -3.54 12.23 16.15
N VAL A 9 -2.59 11.28 16.14
CA VAL A 9 -1.36 11.39 15.34
C VAL A 9 -1.68 11.41 13.85
N SER A 10 -2.53 10.50 13.40
CA SER A 10 -2.98 10.40 12.00
C SER A 10 -3.65 11.68 11.52
N SER A 11 -4.68 12.17 12.22
CA SER A 11 -5.40 13.40 11.88
C SER A 11 -4.48 14.61 11.80
N ARG A 12 -3.48 14.71 12.69
CA ARG A 12 -2.51 15.81 12.67
C ARG A 12 -1.54 15.72 11.49
N ILE A 13 -0.96 14.54 11.25
CA ILE A 13 -0.01 14.34 10.14
C ILE A 13 -0.73 14.61 8.82
N VAL A 14 -1.89 13.99 8.62
CA VAL A 14 -2.68 14.17 7.41
C VAL A 14 -3.12 15.63 7.23
N GLY A 15 -3.56 16.31 8.29
CA GLY A 15 -3.94 17.71 8.23
C GLY A 15 -2.80 18.67 7.81
N LEU A 16 -1.55 18.29 8.08
CA LEU A 16 -0.35 19.08 7.78
C LEU A 16 0.26 18.75 6.41
N ILE A 17 0.44 17.47 6.10
CA ILE A 17 1.22 17.00 4.94
C ILE A 17 0.43 16.10 3.97
N GLY A 18 -0.83 15.78 4.30
CA GLY A 18 -1.75 15.00 3.48
C GLY A 18 -1.71 13.49 3.73
N VAL A 19 -2.74 12.78 3.26
CA VAL A 19 -2.94 11.33 3.41
C VAL A 19 -1.79 10.49 2.88
N THR A 20 -1.13 10.94 1.82
CA THR A 20 0.01 10.25 1.18
C THR A 20 1.20 10.07 2.12
N SER A 21 1.29 10.89 3.17
CA SER A 21 2.38 10.82 4.16
C SER A 21 1.91 10.28 5.51
N ASN A 22 0.71 9.72 5.60
CA ASN A 22 0.21 9.08 6.81
C ASN A 22 0.96 7.77 7.08
N PRO A 23 1.65 7.59 8.22
CA PRO A 23 2.39 6.36 8.53
C PRO A 23 1.47 5.23 9.05
N THR A 24 0.32 4.99 8.41
CA THR A 24 -0.68 4.00 8.88
C THR A 24 -0.08 2.61 9.06
N SER A 25 0.75 2.16 8.12
CA SER A 25 1.43 0.86 8.19
C SER A 25 2.33 0.75 9.43
N GLY A 26 3.10 1.80 9.74
CA GLY A 26 3.94 1.85 10.95
C GLY A 26 3.12 1.84 12.24
N MET A 27 2.04 2.61 12.31
CA MET A 27 1.13 2.63 13.46
C MET A 27 0.45 1.26 13.68
N THR A 28 0.14 0.55 12.60
CA THR A 28 -0.42 -0.80 12.63
C THR A 28 0.58 -1.81 13.19
N ILE A 29 1.81 -1.84 12.66
CA ILE A 29 2.86 -2.75 13.11
C ILE A 29 3.22 -2.49 14.58
N ALA A 30 3.34 -1.22 14.99
CA ALA A 30 3.59 -0.87 16.38
C ALA A 30 2.47 -1.37 17.31
N SER A 31 1.21 -1.26 16.88
CA SER A 31 0.07 -1.79 17.63
C SER A 31 0.10 -3.31 17.72
N LEU A 32 0.42 -4.00 16.63
CA LEU A 32 0.55 -5.46 16.61
C LEU A 32 1.65 -5.95 17.55
N LEU A 33 2.83 -5.32 17.53
CA LEU A 33 3.94 -5.64 18.43
C LEU A 33 3.54 -5.43 19.90
N ALA A 34 2.93 -4.28 20.21
CA ALA A 34 2.53 -3.96 21.57
C ALA A 34 1.40 -4.88 22.07
N THR A 35 0.36 -5.12 21.27
CA THR A 35 -0.73 -6.03 21.62
C THR A 35 -0.26 -7.46 21.76
N SER A 36 0.58 -7.96 20.84
CA SER A 36 1.14 -9.31 20.93
C SER A 36 2.04 -9.46 22.16
N GLY A 37 2.80 -8.43 22.51
CA GLY A 37 3.60 -8.42 23.74
C GLY A 37 2.75 -8.49 25.00
N ILE A 38 1.63 -7.75 25.03
CA ILE A 38 0.66 -7.83 26.15
C ILE A 38 0.05 -9.24 26.23
N PHE A 39 -0.34 -9.81 25.09
CA PHE A 39 -0.95 -11.15 25.05
C PHE A 39 0.03 -12.23 25.53
N LEU A 40 1.30 -12.10 25.16
CA LEU A 40 2.35 -12.96 25.67
C LEU A 40 2.46 -12.90 27.20
N LEU A 41 2.39 -11.70 27.80
CA LEU A 41 2.43 -11.53 29.26
C LEU A 41 1.24 -12.20 29.97
N PHE A 42 0.08 -12.26 29.31
CA PHE A 42 -1.11 -12.96 29.81
C PHE A 42 -1.16 -14.45 29.43
N GLY A 43 -0.19 -14.95 28.66
CA GLY A 43 -0.14 -16.34 28.18
C GLY A 43 -1.13 -16.67 27.06
N TRP A 44 -1.67 -15.66 26.36
CA TRP A 44 -2.61 -15.84 25.23
C TRP A 44 -1.85 -16.08 23.92
N THR A 45 -1.23 -17.25 23.79
CA THR A 45 -0.35 -17.61 22.66
C THR A 45 -0.99 -18.58 21.66
N ASP A 46 -2.22 -18.98 21.90
CA ASP A 46 -3.00 -19.85 21.02
C ASP A 46 -3.46 -19.12 19.75
N ASP A 47 -4.04 -19.86 18.80
CA ASP A 47 -4.50 -19.28 17.54
C ASP A 47 -5.62 -18.24 17.76
N THR A 48 -6.39 -18.36 18.83
CA THR A 48 -7.36 -17.32 19.25
C THR A 48 -6.64 -16.03 19.63
N GLY A 49 -5.55 -16.13 20.41
CA GLY A 49 -4.68 -15.00 20.75
C GLY A 49 -4.08 -14.33 19.51
N LYS A 50 -3.59 -15.12 18.54
CA LYS A 50 -3.09 -14.60 17.25
C LYS A 50 -4.17 -13.84 16.48
N ALA A 51 -5.37 -14.43 16.33
CA ALA A 51 -6.49 -13.81 15.63
C ALA A 51 -6.97 -12.53 16.32
N ALA A 52 -7.00 -12.53 17.66
CA ALA A 52 -7.36 -11.35 18.44
C ALA A 52 -6.31 -10.23 18.30
N ALA A 53 -5.01 -10.55 18.26
CA ALA A 53 -3.96 -9.56 18.02
C ALA A 53 -4.09 -8.91 16.63
N LEU A 54 -4.31 -9.73 15.60
CA LEU A 54 -4.63 -9.28 14.23
C LEU A 54 -5.84 -8.35 14.21
N THR A 55 -6.91 -8.73 14.90
CA THR A 55 -8.16 -7.94 14.95
C THR A 55 -7.93 -6.58 15.59
N VAL A 56 -7.14 -6.51 16.68
CA VAL A 56 -6.76 -5.23 17.29
C VAL A 56 -5.95 -4.39 16.32
N GLY A 57 -4.96 -4.97 15.64
CA GLY A 57 -4.18 -4.28 14.60
C GLY A 57 -5.06 -3.71 13.49
N CYS A 58 -6.03 -4.49 13.01
CA CYS A 58 -7.00 -4.09 11.99
C CYS A 58 -7.85 -2.90 12.44
N VAL A 59 -8.42 -2.96 13.66
CA VAL A 59 -9.21 -1.85 14.22
C VAL A 59 -8.37 -0.57 14.32
N VAL A 60 -7.12 -0.68 14.76
CA VAL A 60 -6.23 0.49 14.84
C VAL A 60 -5.90 1.05 13.46
N ALA A 61 -5.58 0.19 12.49
CA ALA A 61 -5.28 0.58 11.12
C ALA A 61 -6.45 1.34 10.49
N ILE A 62 -7.66 0.78 10.58
CA ILE A 62 -8.88 1.39 10.04
C ILE A 62 -9.16 2.72 10.75
N ALA A 63 -9.12 2.75 12.08
CA ALA A 63 -9.38 3.97 12.84
C ALA A 63 -8.38 5.09 12.49
N ALA A 64 -7.09 4.76 12.40
CA ALA A 64 -6.05 5.73 12.04
C ALA A 64 -6.26 6.23 10.60
N SER A 65 -6.48 5.35 9.62
CA SER A 65 -6.72 5.76 8.23
C SER A 65 -7.95 6.65 8.09
N ILE A 66 -9.11 6.19 8.57
CA ILE A 66 -10.38 6.93 8.43
C ILE A 66 -10.30 8.27 9.14
N ALA A 67 -9.70 8.35 10.33
CA ALA A 67 -9.56 9.62 11.02
C ALA A 67 -8.65 10.62 10.28
N GLY A 68 -7.60 10.11 9.62
CA GLY A 68 -6.72 10.90 8.76
C GLY A 68 -7.51 11.47 7.57
N ASP A 69 -8.12 10.57 6.79
CA ASP A 69 -8.88 10.92 5.57
C ASP A 69 -10.02 11.89 5.90
N THR A 70 -10.86 11.60 6.90
CA THR A 70 -11.92 12.49 7.36
C THR A 70 -11.38 13.87 7.76
N SER A 71 -10.21 13.95 8.40
CA SER A 71 -9.63 15.26 8.76
C SER A 71 -9.21 16.07 7.53
N GLN A 72 -8.69 15.41 6.51
CA GLN A 72 -8.35 16.06 5.23
C GLN A 72 -9.60 16.47 4.46
N ASP A 73 -10.60 15.61 4.43
CA ASP A 73 -11.86 15.88 3.75
C ASP A 73 -12.57 17.06 4.42
N LEU A 74 -12.66 17.10 5.75
CA LEU A 74 -13.28 18.21 6.48
C LEU A 74 -12.55 19.54 6.25
N LYS A 75 -11.22 19.52 6.15
CA LYS A 75 -10.43 20.71 5.79
C LYS A 75 -10.73 21.17 4.37
N THR A 76 -10.74 20.25 3.41
CA THR A 76 -11.05 20.54 2.00
C THR A 76 -12.48 21.06 1.86
N GLY A 77 -13.44 20.41 2.52
CA GLY A 77 -14.84 20.81 2.57
C GLY A 77 -15.01 22.22 3.15
N PHE A 78 -14.30 22.53 4.24
CA PHE A 78 -14.29 23.89 4.80
C PHE A 78 -13.76 24.92 3.81
N LEU A 79 -12.64 24.65 3.13
CA LEU A 79 -12.04 25.56 2.14
C LEU A 79 -12.92 25.80 0.91
N LEU A 80 -13.68 24.78 0.49
CA LEU A 80 -14.60 24.85 -0.65
C LEU A 80 -16.01 25.36 -0.28
N GLY A 81 -16.28 25.60 1.01
CA GLY A 81 -17.61 26.02 1.49
C GLY A 81 -18.67 24.90 1.44
N ALA A 82 -18.27 23.64 1.59
CA ALA A 82 -19.17 22.50 1.60
C ALA A 82 -20.10 22.51 2.83
N THR A 83 -21.33 22.01 2.65
CA THR A 83 -22.29 21.84 3.76
C THR A 83 -21.89 20.63 4.62
N PRO A 84 -21.57 20.79 5.92
CA PRO A 84 -21.03 19.70 6.75
C PRO A 84 -21.92 18.44 6.79
N ARG A 85 -23.25 18.62 6.84
CA ARG A 85 -24.21 17.50 6.83
C ARG A 85 -24.12 16.67 5.55
N ARG A 86 -23.97 17.31 4.38
CA ARG A 86 -23.87 16.60 3.09
C ARG A 86 -22.54 15.87 2.98
N GLN A 87 -21.47 16.47 3.50
CA GLN A 87 -20.16 15.87 3.54
C GLN A 87 -20.14 14.59 4.41
N GLN A 88 -20.67 14.65 5.64
CA GLN A 88 -20.74 13.47 6.51
C GLN A 88 -21.56 12.32 5.92
N ILE A 89 -22.69 12.63 5.26
CA ILE A 89 -23.49 11.62 4.55
C ILE A 89 -22.66 11.02 3.39
N GLY A 90 -21.94 11.85 2.64
CA GLY A 90 -21.06 11.40 1.56
C GLY A 90 -19.96 10.47 2.06
N GLU A 91 -19.28 10.84 3.15
CA GLU A 91 -18.24 10.02 3.79
C GLU A 91 -18.80 8.68 4.28
N LEU A 92 -19.97 8.68 4.96
CA LEU A 92 -20.61 7.45 5.43
C LEU A 92 -20.99 6.52 4.27
N VAL A 93 -21.62 7.05 3.23
CA VAL A 93 -21.98 6.28 2.03
C VAL A 93 -20.72 5.74 1.35
N GLY A 94 -19.67 6.56 1.24
CA GLY A 94 -18.39 6.17 0.66
C GLY A 94 -17.73 5.03 1.41
N VAL A 95 -17.67 5.11 2.74
CA VAL A 95 -17.09 4.06 3.60
C VAL A 95 -17.88 2.77 3.52
N LEU A 96 -19.21 2.82 3.64
CA LEU A 96 -20.05 1.60 3.59
C LEU A 96 -19.99 0.92 2.23
N THR A 97 -20.03 1.71 1.15
CA THR A 97 -19.93 1.20 -0.22
C THR A 97 -18.55 0.56 -0.43
N SER A 98 -17.47 1.28 -0.10
CA SER A 98 -16.11 0.78 -0.27
C SER A 98 -15.85 -0.47 0.57
N ALA A 99 -16.27 -0.50 1.84
CA ALA A 99 -16.12 -1.66 2.70
C ALA A 99 -16.81 -2.90 2.12
N THR A 100 -18.00 -2.73 1.55
CA THR A 100 -18.76 -3.82 0.93
C THR A 100 -18.05 -4.35 -0.31
N PHE A 101 -17.72 -3.47 -1.27
CA PHE A 101 -17.11 -3.89 -2.54
C PHE A 101 -15.68 -4.41 -2.37
N VAL A 102 -14.88 -3.81 -1.48
CA VAL A 102 -13.53 -4.31 -1.17
C VAL A 102 -13.60 -5.68 -0.52
N CYS A 103 -14.52 -5.90 0.43
CA CYS A 103 -14.72 -7.22 1.05
C CYS A 103 -15.10 -8.28 0.00
N LEU A 104 -16.06 -7.97 -0.87
CA LEU A 104 -16.46 -8.87 -1.97
C LEU A 104 -15.30 -9.16 -2.92
N ALA A 105 -14.53 -8.13 -3.30
CA ALA A 105 -13.36 -8.29 -4.17
C ALA A 105 -12.30 -9.20 -3.53
N VAL A 106 -11.99 -9.01 -2.25
CA VAL A 106 -11.03 -9.84 -1.51
C VAL A 106 -11.49 -11.31 -1.48
N ILE A 107 -12.78 -11.57 -1.22
CA ILE A 107 -13.34 -12.94 -1.22
C ILE A 107 -13.28 -13.57 -2.63
N LEU A 108 -13.59 -12.79 -3.67
CA LEU A 108 -13.52 -13.28 -5.06
C LEU A 108 -12.09 -13.62 -5.47
N LEU A 109 -11.13 -12.75 -5.12
CA LEU A 109 -9.71 -12.96 -5.42
C LEU A 109 -9.16 -14.18 -4.68
N ASP A 110 -9.50 -14.35 -3.41
CA ASP A 110 -9.10 -15.53 -2.63
C ASP A 110 -9.63 -16.83 -3.25
N LYS A 111 -10.90 -16.84 -3.66
CA LYS A 111 -11.48 -18.02 -4.32
C LYS A 111 -10.90 -18.32 -5.70
N ALA A 112 -10.51 -17.29 -6.44
CA ALA A 112 -10.00 -17.44 -7.81
C ALA A 112 -8.52 -17.86 -7.84
N TYR A 113 -7.71 -17.29 -6.94
CA TYR A 113 -6.25 -17.39 -6.99
C TYR A 113 -5.59 -17.83 -5.69
N GLY A 114 -6.26 -17.63 -4.54
CA GLY A 114 -5.73 -17.84 -3.19
C GLY A 114 -4.66 -16.81 -2.81
N PHE A 115 -4.73 -16.27 -1.60
CA PHE A 115 -3.67 -15.38 -1.10
C PHE A 115 -2.39 -16.14 -0.73
N GLY A 116 -1.23 -15.56 -1.07
CA GLY A 116 0.08 -16.14 -0.78
C GLY A 116 0.60 -17.10 -1.84
N THR A 117 -0.09 -17.23 -2.98
CA THR A 117 0.38 -17.96 -4.16
C THR A 117 1.34 -17.11 -5.00
N GLU A 118 1.98 -17.71 -6.01
CA GLU A 118 2.82 -16.94 -6.97
C GLU A 118 1.99 -15.91 -7.75
N GLU A 119 0.70 -16.17 -7.97
CA GLU A 119 -0.20 -15.27 -8.70
C GLU A 119 -0.71 -14.10 -7.83
N LEU A 120 -0.97 -14.34 -6.53
CA LEU A 120 -1.34 -13.31 -5.56
C LEU A 120 -0.43 -13.32 -4.31
N PRO A 121 0.83 -12.85 -4.43
CA PRO A 121 1.72 -12.74 -3.28
C PRO A 121 1.19 -11.70 -2.29
N ALA A 122 1.19 -12.05 -1.00
CA ALA A 122 0.68 -11.20 0.09
C ALA A 122 1.78 -10.81 1.10
N PRO A 123 2.86 -10.11 0.68
CA PRO A 123 4.03 -9.87 1.52
C PRO A 123 3.71 -9.04 2.78
N GLN A 124 2.76 -8.10 2.70
CA GLN A 124 2.30 -7.35 3.88
C GLN A 124 1.61 -8.25 4.91
N ALA A 125 0.81 -9.23 4.46
CA ALA A 125 0.16 -10.19 5.36
C ALA A 125 1.20 -11.13 5.99
N THR A 126 2.16 -11.61 5.20
CA THR A 126 3.29 -12.42 5.70
C THR A 126 4.09 -11.66 6.76
N LEU A 127 4.39 -10.39 6.55
CA LEU A 127 5.08 -9.56 7.54
C LEU A 127 4.30 -9.47 8.86
N MET A 128 2.99 -9.19 8.78
CA MET A 128 2.14 -9.12 9.97
C MET A 128 2.09 -10.45 10.73
N MET A 129 1.98 -11.57 10.01
CA MET A 129 2.00 -12.92 10.58
C MET A 129 3.33 -13.20 11.30
N VAL A 130 4.47 -12.98 10.64
CA VAL A 130 5.81 -13.22 11.20
C VAL A 130 6.03 -12.41 12.47
N VAL A 131 5.55 -11.16 12.50
CA VAL A 131 5.65 -10.30 13.69
C VAL A 131 4.85 -10.87 14.86
N ILE A 132 3.60 -11.25 14.63
CA ILE A 132 2.71 -11.74 15.69
C ILE A 132 3.20 -13.09 16.22
N GLU A 133 3.49 -14.04 15.32
CA GLU A 133 3.97 -15.36 15.71
C GLU A 133 5.32 -15.26 16.41
N GLY A 134 6.23 -14.45 15.87
CA GLY A 134 7.54 -14.23 16.49
C GLY A 134 7.41 -13.70 17.91
N VAL A 135 6.53 -12.73 18.17
CA VAL A 135 6.32 -12.20 19.53
C VAL A 135 5.68 -13.26 20.43
N LEU A 136 4.56 -13.86 20.03
CA LEU A 136 3.82 -14.79 20.88
C LEU A 136 4.58 -16.10 21.15
N GLN A 137 5.46 -16.53 20.26
CA GLN A 137 6.27 -17.74 20.42
C GLN A 137 7.65 -17.47 21.06
N ASN A 138 7.96 -16.22 21.44
CA ASN A 138 9.31 -15.81 21.85
C ASN A 138 10.41 -16.15 20.82
N ALA A 139 10.03 -16.26 19.54
CA ALA A 139 10.93 -16.58 18.44
C ALA A 139 11.39 -15.34 17.66
N LEU A 140 10.87 -14.15 17.99
CA LEU A 140 11.23 -12.92 17.29
C LEU A 140 12.72 -12.62 17.52
N PRO A 141 13.52 -12.46 16.46
CA PRO A 141 14.92 -12.12 16.59
C PRO A 141 15.08 -10.65 16.98
N TRP A 142 14.96 -10.36 18.28
CA TRP A 142 15.03 -9.00 18.84
C TRP A 142 16.31 -8.25 18.47
N MET A 143 17.41 -8.98 18.23
CA MET A 143 18.64 -8.41 17.70
C MET A 143 18.44 -7.79 16.31
N LEU A 144 17.72 -8.45 15.40
CA LEU A 144 17.41 -7.91 14.07
C LEU A 144 16.46 -6.71 14.15
N VAL A 145 15.49 -6.75 15.06
CA VAL A 145 14.61 -5.59 15.34
C VAL A 145 15.43 -4.40 15.83
N GLY A 146 16.35 -4.63 16.78
CA GLY A 146 17.25 -3.60 17.30
C GLY A 146 18.18 -3.01 16.23
N ILE A 147 18.70 -3.84 15.33
CA ILE A 147 19.48 -3.37 14.16
C ILE A 147 18.61 -2.48 13.27
N GLY A 148 17.35 -2.88 13.00
CA GLY A 148 16.41 -2.07 12.22
C GLY A 148 16.13 -0.70 12.85
N VAL A 149 15.93 -0.66 14.18
CA VAL A 149 15.77 0.60 14.93
C VAL A 149 17.03 1.47 14.83
N LEU A 150 18.22 0.88 14.97
CA LEU A 150 19.48 1.61 14.84
C LEU A 150 19.64 2.21 13.44
N ILE A 151 19.35 1.44 12.39
CA ILE A 151 19.39 1.93 11.00
C ILE A 151 18.40 3.09 10.83
N ALA A 152 17.16 2.95 11.34
CA ALA A 152 16.16 4.02 11.25
C ALA A 152 16.60 5.30 11.97
N LEU A 153 17.22 5.19 13.15
CA LEU A 153 17.77 6.33 13.88
C LEU A 153 18.92 7.00 13.12
N VAL A 154 19.81 6.21 12.52
CA VAL A 154 20.90 6.73 11.68
C VAL A 154 20.32 7.45 10.46
N CYS A 155 19.35 6.86 9.75
CA CYS A 155 18.67 7.51 8.63
C CYS A 155 18.05 8.85 9.04
N GLU A 156 17.33 8.88 10.16
CA GLU A 156 16.69 10.09 10.68
C GLU A 156 17.72 11.16 11.04
N LEU A 157 18.87 10.77 11.63
CA LEU A 157 19.97 11.68 11.95
C LEU A 157 20.56 12.33 10.69
N PHE A 158 20.64 11.58 9.59
CA PHE A 158 21.06 12.09 8.29
C PHE A 158 19.92 12.77 7.50
N LYS A 159 18.73 12.93 8.09
CA LYS A 159 17.51 13.46 7.44
C LYS A 159 17.11 12.68 6.18
N ILE A 160 17.47 11.39 6.14
CA ILE A 160 17.06 10.46 5.11
C ILE A 160 15.75 9.81 5.57
N PRO A 161 14.67 9.88 4.78
CA PRO A 161 13.44 9.19 5.13
C PRO A 161 13.69 7.68 5.32
N SER A 162 13.42 7.17 6.52
CA SER A 162 13.62 5.76 6.87
C SER A 162 12.53 4.84 6.31
N LEU A 163 11.33 5.37 6.04
CA LEU A 163 10.18 4.61 5.54
C LEU A 163 10.43 3.98 4.15
N PRO A 164 10.97 4.69 3.13
CA PRO A 164 11.35 4.07 1.86
C PRO A 164 12.36 2.93 2.00
N PHE A 165 13.29 3.04 2.95
CA PHE A 165 14.28 1.99 3.21
C PHE A 165 13.60 0.74 3.76
N ALA A 166 12.73 0.88 4.76
CA ALA A 166 11.96 -0.22 5.32
C ALA A 166 11.07 -0.89 4.26
N VAL A 167 10.39 -0.09 3.44
CA VAL A 167 9.53 -0.60 2.34
C VAL A 167 10.34 -1.36 1.30
N GLY A 168 11.51 -0.86 0.92
CA GLY A 168 12.37 -1.53 -0.05
C GLY A 168 12.88 -2.90 0.40
N VAL A 169 13.09 -3.10 1.70
CA VAL A 169 13.65 -4.35 2.24
C VAL A 169 12.65 -5.50 2.27
N TYR A 170 11.35 -5.25 2.46
CA TYR A 170 10.35 -6.33 2.54
C TYR A 170 9.67 -6.66 1.20
N LEU A 171 9.81 -5.80 0.19
CA LEU A 171 9.19 -6.04 -1.12
C LEU A 171 10.01 -7.03 -1.96
N PRO A 172 9.36 -7.96 -2.68
CA PRO A 172 10.04 -8.82 -3.65
C PRO A 172 10.81 -8.02 -4.70
N LEU A 173 11.94 -8.55 -5.18
CA LEU A 173 12.74 -7.91 -6.24
C LEU A 173 11.94 -7.64 -7.52
N SER A 174 10.96 -8.49 -7.82
CA SER A 174 10.04 -8.33 -8.95
C SER A 174 9.17 -7.07 -8.82
N THR A 175 8.74 -6.71 -7.61
CA THR A 175 7.97 -5.49 -7.33
C THR A 175 8.89 -4.27 -7.19
N PHE A 176 10.08 -4.45 -6.62
CA PHE A 176 11.05 -3.37 -6.44
C PHE A 176 11.57 -2.80 -7.77
N THR A 177 11.83 -3.66 -8.76
CA THR A 177 12.45 -3.25 -10.03
C THR A 177 11.61 -2.20 -10.79
N PRO A 178 10.29 -2.38 -11.00
CA PRO A 178 9.42 -1.35 -11.57
C PRO A 178 9.38 -0.05 -10.77
N VAL A 179 9.33 -0.13 -9.43
CA VAL A 179 9.32 1.06 -8.56
C VAL A 179 10.62 1.87 -8.73
N PHE A 180 11.76 1.18 -8.75
CA PHE A 180 13.06 1.80 -8.98
C PHE A 180 13.15 2.46 -10.36
N ALA A 181 12.72 1.76 -11.42
CA ALA A 181 12.68 2.30 -12.77
C ALA A 181 11.77 3.55 -12.89
N GLY A 182 10.60 3.52 -12.24
CA GLY A 182 9.71 4.68 -12.15
C GLY A 182 10.36 5.87 -11.44
N GLY A 183 11.12 5.61 -10.37
CA GLY A 183 11.92 6.62 -9.68
C GLY A 183 13.02 7.24 -10.55
N LEU A 184 13.74 6.42 -11.32
CA LEU A 184 14.73 6.89 -12.29
C LEU A 184 14.10 7.73 -13.40
N LEU A 185 12.95 7.29 -13.94
CA LEU A 185 12.20 8.05 -14.95
C LEU A 185 11.78 9.41 -14.41
N ARG A 186 11.25 9.45 -13.18
CA ARG A 186 10.91 10.71 -12.51
C ARG A 186 12.12 11.63 -12.39
N MET A 187 13.25 11.12 -11.89
CA MET A 187 14.49 11.89 -11.76
C MET A 187 14.96 12.44 -13.12
N TYR A 188 14.86 11.65 -14.19
CA TYR A 188 15.21 12.09 -15.54
C TYR A 188 14.28 13.20 -16.05
N LEU A 189 12.97 13.05 -15.87
CA LEU A 189 11.97 14.02 -16.31
C LEU A 189 12.07 15.34 -15.54
N GLU A 190 12.32 15.29 -14.22
CA GLU A 190 12.57 16.47 -13.38
C GLU A 190 13.85 17.20 -13.83
N LYS A 191 14.96 16.48 -14.07
CA LYS A 191 16.21 17.08 -14.57
C LYS A 191 16.08 17.75 -15.95
N LYS A 192 15.17 17.25 -16.79
CA LYS A 192 14.92 17.80 -18.14
C LYS A 192 13.88 18.93 -18.15
N SER A 193 13.38 19.34 -16.98
CA SER A 193 12.39 20.42 -16.89
C SER A 193 13.11 21.76 -16.77
N SER A 194 12.64 22.77 -17.50
CA SER A 194 13.30 24.08 -17.54
C SER A 194 12.90 24.98 -16.36
N SER A 195 11.76 24.69 -15.72
CA SER A 195 11.27 25.39 -14.52
C SER A 195 10.76 24.42 -13.47
N LYS A 196 10.65 24.90 -12.22
CA LYS A 196 10.03 24.14 -11.12
C LYS A 196 8.56 23.82 -11.39
N GLU A 197 7.84 24.74 -12.02
CA GLU A 197 6.43 24.56 -12.42
C GLU A 197 6.29 23.47 -13.48
N GLU A 198 7.17 23.45 -14.49
CA GLU A 198 7.16 22.40 -15.51
C GLU A 198 7.50 21.03 -14.90
N ALA A 199 8.47 20.98 -13.98
CA ALA A 199 8.79 19.75 -13.26
C ALA A 199 7.59 19.22 -12.45
N GLN A 200 6.87 20.11 -11.77
CA GLN A 200 5.69 19.76 -10.99
C GLN A 200 4.54 19.28 -11.88
N ALA A 201 4.24 19.98 -12.98
CA ALA A 201 3.21 19.57 -13.93
C ALA A 201 3.49 18.18 -14.52
N ARG A 202 4.75 17.92 -14.91
CA ARG A 202 5.16 16.59 -15.40
C ARG A 202 5.04 15.51 -14.34
N ARG A 203 5.37 15.82 -13.08
CA ARG A 203 5.20 14.91 -11.94
C ARG A 203 3.72 14.57 -11.74
N GLU A 204 2.84 15.56 -11.71
CA GLU A 204 1.40 15.36 -11.54
C GLU A 204 0.81 14.51 -12.67
N LYS A 205 1.19 14.80 -13.93
CA LYS A 205 0.77 14.00 -15.09
C LYS A 205 1.24 12.54 -15.00
N GLY A 206 2.50 12.32 -14.60
CA GLY A 206 3.05 10.98 -14.41
C GLY A 206 2.37 10.21 -13.28
N VAL A 207 2.08 10.87 -12.16
CA VAL A 207 1.32 10.28 -11.04
C VAL A 207 -0.10 9.93 -11.49
N LEU A 208 -0.80 10.83 -12.16
CA LEU A 208 -2.17 10.59 -12.64
C LEU A 208 -2.24 9.39 -13.59
N PHE A 209 -1.33 9.33 -14.57
CA PHE A 209 -1.28 8.22 -15.51
C PHE A 209 -0.96 6.89 -14.81
N SER A 210 0.02 6.89 -13.89
CA SER A 210 0.41 5.69 -13.15
C SER A 210 -0.73 5.20 -12.24
N SER A 211 -1.43 6.11 -11.56
CA SER A 211 -2.61 5.78 -10.76
C SER A 211 -3.74 5.21 -11.62
N GLY A 212 -3.91 5.72 -12.85
CA GLY A 212 -4.85 5.17 -13.82
C GLY A 212 -4.51 3.73 -14.22
N LEU A 213 -3.23 3.42 -14.46
CA LEU A 213 -2.80 2.05 -14.76
C LEU A 213 -3.03 1.09 -13.58
N VAL A 214 -2.65 1.49 -12.36
CA VAL A 214 -2.84 0.66 -11.15
C VAL A 214 -4.33 0.46 -10.86
N GLY A 215 -5.14 1.51 -10.98
CA GLY A 215 -6.59 1.41 -10.83
C GLY A 215 -7.24 0.53 -11.90
N GLY A 216 -6.79 0.67 -13.15
CA GLY A 216 -7.26 -0.14 -14.27
C GLY A 216 -6.93 -1.62 -14.12
N GLU A 217 -5.71 -1.94 -13.70
CA GLU A 217 -5.28 -3.30 -13.34
C GLU A 217 -6.19 -3.89 -12.26
N GLY A 218 -6.44 -3.16 -11.18
CA GLY A 218 -7.31 -3.62 -10.09
C GLY A 218 -8.74 -3.92 -10.56
N ILE A 219 -9.34 -3.04 -11.37
CA ILE A 219 -10.69 -3.24 -11.90
C ILE A 219 -10.73 -4.44 -12.86
N LEU A 220 -9.75 -4.58 -13.76
CA LEU A 220 -9.63 -5.72 -14.66
C LEU A 220 -9.46 -7.03 -13.86
N GLY A 221 -8.64 -7.03 -12.81
CA GLY A 221 -8.43 -8.18 -11.93
C GLY A 221 -9.74 -8.64 -11.27
N ILE A 222 -10.55 -7.71 -10.77
CA ILE A 222 -11.89 -8.02 -10.23
C ILE A 222 -12.80 -8.59 -11.32
N GLY A 223 -12.77 -8.02 -12.54
CA GLY A 223 -13.55 -8.54 -13.67
C GLY A 223 -13.17 -9.96 -14.06
N ILE A 224 -11.86 -10.26 -14.13
CA ILE A 224 -11.33 -11.60 -14.41
C ILE A 224 -11.73 -12.57 -13.29
N ALA A 225 -11.60 -12.18 -12.02
CA ALA A 225 -12.00 -13.01 -10.89
C ALA A 225 -13.51 -13.32 -10.90
N ALA A 226 -14.35 -12.34 -11.26
CA ALA A 226 -15.79 -12.55 -11.42
C ALA A 226 -16.11 -13.54 -12.55
N VAL A 227 -15.43 -13.43 -13.69
CA VAL A 227 -15.57 -14.39 -14.80
C VAL A 227 -15.10 -15.78 -14.39
N ALA A 228 -13.95 -15.88 -13.71
CA ALA A 228 -13.41 -17.14 -13.20
C ALA A 228 -14.39 -17.82 -12.24
N PHE A 229 -15.03 -17.04 -11.36
CA PHE A 229 -16.04 -17.53 -10.43
C PHE A 229 -17.30 -18.07 -11.15
N ILE A 230 -17.77 -17.39 -12.21
CA ILE A 230 -18.94 -17.81 -12.98
C ILE A 230 -18.65 -19.06 -13.82
N GLN A 231 -17.46 -19.13 -14.45
CA GLN A 231 -17.07 -20.22 -15.34
C GLN A 231 -16.44 -21.42 -14.62
N GLY A 232 -16.15 -21.29 -13.32
CA GLY A 232 -15.52 -22.32 -12.50
C GLY A 232 -14.04 -22.56 -12.81
N ASN A 233 -13.44 -21.81 -13.73
CA ASN A 233 -12.02 -21.84 -14.07
C ASN A 233 -11.55 -20.44 -14.44
N ALA A 234 -10.31 -20.10 -14.07
CA ALA A 234 -9.69 -18.85 -14.51
C ALA A 234 -9.56 -18.84 -16.05
N PRO A 235 -9.98 -17.74 -16.73
CA PRO A 235 -9.82 -17.64 -18.17
C PRO A 235 -8.32 -17.68 -18.51
N LYS A 236 -7.94 -18.63 -19.36
CA LYS A 236 -6.54 -18.79 -19.77
C LYS A 236 -6.09 -17.56 -20.56
N GLY A 237 -5.17 -16.78 -19.97
CA GLY A 237 -4.52 -15.69 -20.67
C GLY A 237 -3.61 -16.20 -21.80
N PHE A 238 -3.14 -15.29 -22.65
CA PHE A 238 -2.16 -15.59 -23.69
C PHE A 238 -0.84 -16.16 -23.14
N GLY A 239 -0.54 -15.91 -21.86
CA GLY A 239 0.66 -16.38 -21.19
C GLY A 239 1.94 -15.83 -21.81
N TYR A 240 3.08 -16.31 -21.32
CA TYR A 240 4.41 -16.01 -21.86
C TYR A 240 5.13 -17.24 -22.42
N GLU A 241 4.49 -18.42 -22.36
CA GLU A 241 5.09 -19.69 -22.82
C GLU A 241 5.45 -19.67 -24.31
N TRP A 242 4.69 -18.94 -25.13
CA TRP A 242 4.96 -18.75 -26.55
C TRP A 242 6.31 -18.09 -26.83
N ALA A 243 6.85 -17.32 -25.87
CA ALA A 243 8.13 -16.65 -26.02
C ALA A 243 9.32 -17.55 -25.67
N GLY A 244 9.09 -18.68 -24.98
CA GLY A 244 10.14 -19.65 -24.60
C GLY A 244 11.38 -18.98 -24.01
N VAL A 245 12.56 -19.26 -24.59
CA VAL A 245 13.85 -18.68 -24.17
C VAL A 245 13.92 -17.16 -24.39
N ALA A 246 13.11 -16.62 -25.30
CA ALA A 246 13.03 -15.18 -25.56
C ALA A 246 12.11 -14.42 -24.58
N ALA A 247 11.41 -15.12 -23.66
CA ALA A 247 10.49 -14.48 -22.71
C ALA A 247 11.12 -13.33 -21.90
N PRO A 248 12.36 -13.43 -21.38
CA PRO A 248 12.99 -12.31 -20.67
C PRO A 248 13.26 -11.11 -21.59
N LEU A 249 13.65 -11.35 -22.85
CA LEU A 249 13.89 -10.28 -23.83
C LEU A 249 12.59 -9.59 -24.21
N VAL A 250 11.52 -10.35 -24.47
CA VAL A 250 10.20 -9.81 -24.78
C VAL A 250 9.68 -8.98 -23.61
N ALA A 251 9.79 -9.47 -22.37
CA ALA A 251 9.39 -8.72 -21.18
C ALA A 251 10.17 -7.39 -21.06
N LEU A 252 11.47 -7.40 -21.32
CA LEU A 252 12.31 -6.20 -21.26
C LEU A 252 11.94 -5.20 -22.36
N VAL A 253 11.63 -5.66 -23.57
CA VAL A 253 11.16 -4.80 -24.67
C VAL A 253 9.80 -4.18 -24.33
N VAL A 254 8.82 -4.98 -23.87
CA VAL A 254 7.50 -4.48 -23.48
C VAL A 254 7.62 -3.46 -22.34
N PHE A 255 8.44 -3.76 -21.33
CA PHE A 255 8.70 -2.85 -20.23
C PHE A 255 9.37 -1.54 -20.71
N GLY A 256 10.36 -1.64 -21.59
CA GLY A 256 11.02 -0.48 -22.20
C GLY A 256 10.05 0.38 -23.02
N LEU A 257 9.15 -0.23 -23.78
CA LEU A 257 8.09 0.46 -24.53
C LEU A 257 7.13 1.19 -23.59
N LEU A 258 6.76 0.57 -22.47
CA LEU A 258 5.89 1.19 -21.46
C LEU A 258 6.57 2.38 -20.78
N VAL A 259 7.87 2.27 -20.45
CA VAL A 259 8.68 3.38 -19.92
C VAL A 259 8.78 4.52 -20.94
N GLU A 260 9.01 4.22 -22.22
CA GLU A 260 9.05 5.22 -23.28
C GLU A 260 7.69 5.88 -23.51
N PHE A 261 6.60 5.11 -23.44
CA PHE A 261 5.24 5.62 -23.55
C PHE A 261 4.90 6.58 -22.40
N LEU A 262 5.25 6.21 -21.17
CA LEU A 262 5.17 7.08 -19.99
C LEU A 262 5.99 8.36 -20.19
N ARG A 263 7.25 8.22 -20.63
CA ARG A 263 8.14 9.35 -20.89
C ARG A 263 7.54 10.31 -21.91
N ARG A 264 6.99 9.79 -23.02
CA ARG A 264 6.35 10.61 -24.06
C ARG A 264 5.12 11.32 -23.53
N SER A 265 4.24 10.61 -22.84
CA SER A 265 3.01 11.16 -22.26
C SER A 265 3.29 12.30 -21.29
N CYS A 266 4.38 12.21 -20.51
CA CYS A 266 4.82 13.28 -19.61
C CYS A 266 5.51 14.45 -20.32
N LEU A 267 6.00 14.29 -21.55
CA LEU A 267 6.73 15.34 -22.28
C LEU A 267 5.86 16.09 -23.29
N THR A 268 4.75 15.52 -23.74
CA THR A 268 3.77 16.24 -24.57
C THR A 268 3.15 17.37 -23.76
N LYS A 269 3.47 18.61 -24.16
CA LYS A 269 2.75 19.81 -23.76
C LYS A 269 1.41 19.80 -24.49
N GLU A 270 0.31 19.69 -23.74
CA GLU A 270 -1.00 20.11 -24.24
C GLU A 270 -1.06 21.63 -24.25
#